data_AF-A0A7R8NP19-F1
#
_entry.id   AF-A0A7R8NP19-F1
#
_cell.length_a   1.000
_cell.length_b   1.000
_cell.length_c   1.000
_cell.angle_alpha   90.00
_cell.angle_beta   90.00
_cell.angle_gamma   90.00
#
_symmetry.space_group_name_H-M   'P 1'
#
loop_
_entity.id
_entity.type
_entity.pdbx_description
1 polymer ?
#
loop_
_entity_poly.entity_id
_entity_poly.type
_entity_poly.pdbx_seq_one_letter_code
_entity_poly.pdbx_strand_id
1 'polypeptide(L)'
;MVDELGTYGLSLASADWLEIVHVDHLNELTALVKWMDLVSGSKSNQGEATVLAWAEVNGAIAVIDDGDARRIARRHSLPVWGSLRVIATAVSEGNATEYVAGTLVDALIDTDARYPCARGQFVSWAKQNGLL
;
A
#
# COMPACT_ATOMS: atom_id res chain seq x y z
N MET A 1 9.14 9.15 5.75
CA MET A 1 8.78 8.88 4.34
C MET A 1 9.54 9.76 3.35
N VAL A 2 9.35 11.08 3.27
CA VAL A 2 10.12 11.94 2.33
C VAL A 2 11.62 11.97 2.69
N ASP A 3 11.94 12.07 3.97
CA ASP A 3 13.32 12.00 4.46
C ASP A 3 13.97 10.62 4.22
N GLU A 4 13.17 9.55 4.25
CA GLU A 4 13.65 8.19 3.94
C GLU A 4 13.94 8.06 2.44
N LEU A 5 13.10 8.60 1.56
CA LEU A 5 13.38 8.63 0.12
C LEU A 5 14.69 9.36 -0.18
N GLY A 6 14.90 10.52 0.46
CA GLY A 6 16.17 11.26 0.38
C GLY A 6 17.37 10.44 0.88
N THR A 7 17.18 9.64 1.94
CA THR A 7 18.20 8.73 2.47
C THR A 7 18.64 7.69 1.45
N TYR A 8 17.72 7.21 0.60
CA TYR A 8 18.01 6.27 -0.49
C TYR A 8 18.35 6.95 -1.82
N GLY A 9 18.56 8.27 -1.84
CA GLY A 9 18.88 9.03 -3.06
C GLY A 9 17.72 9.08 -4.07
N LEU A 10 16.50 8.77 -3.63
CA LEU A 10 15.30 8.83 -4.46
C LEU A 10 14.71 10.23 -4.39
N SER A 11 14.46 10.82 -5.55
CA SER A 11 13.79 12.12 -5.67
C SER A 11 12.38 11.93 -6.21
N LEU A 12 11.42 12.62 -5.60
CA LEU A 12 10.06 12.73 -6.12
C LEU A 12 9.95 13.75 -7.27
N ALA A 13 11.01 14.51 -7.56
CA ALA A 13 11.00 15.59 -8.54
C ALA A 13 10.71 15.15 -9.99
N SER A 14 10.88 13.85 -10.30
CA SER A 14 10.57 13.28 -11.62
C SER A 14 9.26 12.48 -11.65
N ALA A 15 8.52 12.44 -10.55
CA ALA A 15 7.30 11.65 -10.42
C ALA A 15 6.08 12.58 -10.39
N ASP A 16 5.73 13.15 -11.54
CA ASP A 16 4.59 14.07 -11.70
C ASP A 16 3.23 13.47 -11.32
N TRP A 17 3.18 12.14 -11.14
CA TRP A 17 2.01 11.36 -10.71
C TRP A 17 1.94 11.18 -9.18
N LEU A 18 2.95 11.64 -8.43
CA LEU A 18 2.99 11.59 -6.97
C LEU A 18 2.85 13.00 -6.38
N GLU A 19 1.98 13.11 -5.39
CA GLU A 19 1.77 14.33 -4.63
C GLU A 19 2.08 14.07 -3.15
N ILE A 20 2.79 15.00 -2.50
CA ILE A 20 2.95 14.99 -1.05
C ILE A 20 1.75 15.72 -0.46
N VAL A 21 0.95 14.98 0.29
CA VAL A 21 -0.21 15.51 1.02
C VAL A 21 0.04 15.49 2.52
N HIS A 22 -0.58 16.42 3.23
CA HIS A 22 -0.56 16.49 4.69
C HIS A 22 -1.94 16.16 5.25
N VAL A 23 -1.96 15.53 6.44
CA VAL A 23 -3.17 15.28 7.22
C VAL A 23 -3.26 16.37 8.28
N ASP A 24 -3.84 17.51 7.92
CA ASP A 24 -3.91 18.70 8.78
C ASP A 24 -5.29 19.40 8.76
N HIS A 25 -6.21 18.96 7.90
CA HIS A 25 -7.58 19.43 7.94
C HIS A 25 -8.37 18.78 9.08
N LEU A 26 -9.31 19.52 9.68
CA LEU A 26 -10.06 19.07 10.87
C LEU A 26 -10.76 17.71 10.66
N ASN A 27 -11.32 17.46 9.47
CA ASN A 27 -11.96 16.19 9.14
C ASN A 27 -10.94 15.04 9.09
N GLU A 28 -9.74 15.30 8.55
CA GLU A 28 -8.66 14.32 8.46
C GLU A 28 -8.05 14.05 9.83
N LEU A 29 -7.88 15.07 10.68
CA LEU A 29 -7.46 14.89 12.07
C LEU A 29 -8.48 14.09 12.88
N THR A 30 -9.77 14.31 12.66
CA THR A 30 -10.84 13.53 13.29
C THR A 30 -10.80 12.07 12.84
N ALA A 31 -10.64 11.83 11.53
CA ALA A 31 -10.46 10.49 10.99
C ALA A 31 -9.17 9.83 11.51
N LEU A 32 -8.09 10.60 11.65
CA LEU A 32 -6.81 10.12 12.17
C LEU A 32 -6.94 9.62 13.60
N VAL A 33 -7.57 10.39 14.49
CA VAL A 33 -7.81 9.95 15.88
C VAL A 33 -8.63 8.64 15.90
N LYS A 34 -9.70 8.57 15.10
CA LYS A 34 -10.50 7.35 14.95
C LYS A 34 -9.64 6.15 14.49
N TRP A 35 -8.83 6.31 13.46
CA TRP A 35 -8.00 5.21 12.95
C TRP A 35 -6.84 4.86 13.88
N MET A 36 -6.26 5.84 14.58
CA MET A 36 -5.29 5.59 15.62
C MET A 36 -5.90 4.72 16.72
N ASP A 37 -7.11 5.01 17.19
CA ASP A 37 -7.78 4.17 18.18
C ASP A 37 -8.04 2.75 17.66
N LEU A 38 -8.52 2.61 16.42
CA LEU A 38 -8.83 1.32 15.81
C LEU A 38 -7.59 0.45 15.56
N VAL A 39 -6.46 1.07 15.19
CA VAL A 39 -5.23 0.37 14.77
C VAL A 39 -4.14 0.39 15.87
N SER A 40 -4.33 1.12 16.97
CA SER A 40 -3.39 1.19 18.11
C SER A 40 -3.10 -0.15 18.80
N GLY A 41 -3.96 -1.16 18.60
CA GLY A 41 -3.77 -2.53 19.11
C GLY A 41 -2.66 -3.31 18.40
N SER A 42 -2.20 -2.86 17.24
CA SER A 42 -1.04 -3.41 16.52
C SER A 42 0.16 -2.48 16.70
N LYS A 43 1.34 -3.05 16.97
CA LYS A 43 2.57 -2.32 17.30
C LYS A 43 2.84 -1.18 16.30
N SER A 44 2.71 0.07 16.74
CA SER A 44 3.17 1.28 16.03
C SER A 44 2.56 1.53 14.64
N ASN A 45 1.24 1.45 14.49
CA ASN A 45 0.56 1.69 13.22
C ASN A 45 0.15 3.17 12.99
N GLN A 46 0.89 4.16 13.51
CA GLN A 46 0.58 5.59 13.29
C GLN A 46 0.66 5.98 11.80
N GLY A 47 1.64 5.43 11.07
CA GLY A 47 1.75 5.63 9.62
C GLY A 47 0.53 5.08 8.88
N GLU A 48 0.14 3.84 9.19
CA GLU A 48 -1.03 3.21 8.57
C GLU A 48 -2.34 3.93 8.91
N ALA A 49 -2.50 4.37 10.15
CA ALA A 49 -3.67 5.17 10.56
C ALA A 49 -3.76 6.48 9.76
N THR A 50 -2.62 7.11 9.45
CA THR A 50 -2.55 8.33 8.63
C THR A 50 -3.02 8.05 7.19
N VAL A 51 -2.54 6.97 6.58
CA VAL A 51 -2.96 6.57 5.23
C VAL A 51 -4.46 6.25 5.18
N LEU A 52 -4.97 5.51 6.17
CA LEU A 52 -6.39 5.13 6.25
C LEU A 52 -7.30 6.34 6.47
N ALA A 53 -6.88 7.28 7.33
CA ALA A 53 -7.63 8.52 7.58
C ALA A 53 -7.73 9.39 6.33
N TRP A 54 -6.61 9.59 5.64
CA TRP A 54 -6.59 10.38 4.41
C TRP A 54 -7.45 9.73 3.32
N ALA A 55 -7.35 8.41 3.16
CA ALA A 55 -8.14 7.68 2.18
C ALA A 55 -9.66 7.72 2.46
N GLU A 56 -10.06 7.64 3.73
CA GLU A 56 -11.47 7.75 4.11
C GLU A 56 -12.06 9.12 3.74
N VAL A 57 -11.34 10.20 4.09
CA VAL A 57 -11.83 11.57 3.85
C VAL A 57 -11.89 11.91 2.36
N ASN A 58 -10.93 11.42 1.58
CA ASN A 58 -10.79 11.76 0.17
C ASN A 58 -11.42 10.71 -0.78
N GLY A 59 -12.05 9.66 -0.23
CA GLY A 59 -12.65 8.59 -1.05
C GLY A 59 -11.63 7.81 -1.88
N ALA A 60 -10.38 7.72 -1.41
CA ALA A 60 -9.29 7.07 -2.11
C ALA A 60 -9.18 5.57 -1.73
N ILE A 61 -8.33 4.84 -2.46
CA ILE A 61 -7.97 3.46 -2.12
C ILE A 61 -6.65 3.49 -1.35
N ALA A 62 -6.66 3.03 -0.10
CA ALA A 62 -5.45 2.89 0.67
C ALA A 62 -4.61 1.71 0.15
N VAL A 63 -3.30 1.89 0.00
CA VAL A 63 -2.36 0.80 -0.34
C VAL A 63 -1.47 0.54 0.88
N ILE A 64 -1.67 -0.63 1.49
CA ILE A 64 -1.08 -1.01 2.77
C ILE A 64 -0.66 -2.47 2.72
N ASP A 65 0.58 -2.79 3.10
CA ASP A 65 1.04 -4.18 3.15
C ASP A 65 0.84 -4.84 4.53
N ASP A 66 0.70 -4.04 5.60
CA ASP A 66 0.40 -4.56 6.93
C ASP A 66 -0.93 -5.35 6.96
N GLY A 67 -0.85 -6.58 7.49
CA GLY A 67 -1.98 -7.51 7.49
C GLY A 67 -3.10 -7.08 8.45
N ASP A 68 -2.73 -6.54 9.62
CA ASP A 68 -3.68 -6.15 10.64
C ASP A 68 -4.41 -4.86 10.26
N ALA A 69 -3.69 -3.85 9.79
CA ALA A 69 -4.26 -2.61 9.25
C ALA A 69 -5.24 -2.90 8.11
N ARG A 70 -4.87 -3.75 7.14
CA ARG A 70 -5.79 -4.16 6.06
C ARG A 70 -7.04 -4.86 6.57
N ARG A 71 -6.90 -5.75 7.55
CA ARG A 71 -8.03 -6.47 8.15
C ARG A 71 -8.99 -5.50 8.86
N ILE A 72 -8.45 -4.54 9.60
CA ILE A 72 -9.24 -3.51 10.29
C ILE A 72 -9.93 -2.61 9.25
N ALA A 73 -9.20 -2.14 8.24
CA ALA A 73 -9.75 -1.31 7.16
C ALA A 73 -10.97 -1.95 6.48
N ARG A 74 -10.85 -3.23 6.10
CA ARG A 74 -11.95 -4.01 5.50
C ARG A 74 -13.15 -4.16 6.42
N ARG A 75 -12.94 -4.34 7.73
CA ARG A 75 -14.02 -4.43 8.73
C ARG A 75 -14.84 -3.13 8.79
N HIS A 76 -14.20 -2.01 8.53
CA HIS A 76 -14.82 -0.69 8.47
C HIS A 76 -15.19 -0.24 7.05
N SER A 77 -15.26 -1.18 6.10
CA SER A 77 -15.66 -0.95 4.70
C SER A 77 -14.80 0.07 3.93
N LEU A 78 -13.56 0.33 4.38
CA LEU A 78 -12.63 1.18 3.64
C LEU A 78 -11.94 0.38 2.53
N PRO A 79 -11.94 0.83 1.26
CA PRO A 79 -11.22 0.19 0.18
C PRO A 79 -9.71 0.15 0.47
N VAL A 80 -9.14 -1.05 0.49
CA VAL A 80 -7.72 -1.24 0.75
C VAL A 80 -7.11 -2.32 -0.16
N TRP A 81 -5.97 -1.98 -0.75
CA TRP A 81 -5.14 -2.86 -1.56
C TRP A 81 -3.81 -3.14 -0.83
N GLY A 82 -3.10 -4.19 -1.25
CA GLY A 82 -1.68 -4.33 -0.95
C GLY A 82 -0.86 -4.09 -2.21
N SER A 83 0.45 -3.93 -2.07
CA SER A 83 1.35 -3.59 -3.17
C SER A 83 1.28 -4.61 -4.32
N LEU A 84 1.12 -5.90 -4.01
CA LEU A 84 0.97 -6.95 -5.05
C LEU A 84 -0.27 -6.75 -5.94
N ARG A 85 -1.34 -6.15 -5.42
CA ARG A 85 -2.53 -5.85 -6.23
C ARG A 85 -2.24 -4.70 -7.21
N VAL A 86 -1.48 -3.69 -6.80
CA VAL A 86 -1.04 -2.60 -7.68
C VAL A 86 -0.21 -3.17 -8.84
N ILE A 87 0.74 -4.06 -8.52
CA ILE A 87 1.58 -4.72 -9.52
C ILE A 87 0.73 -5.57 -10.48
N ALA A 88 -0.23 -6.35 -9.97
CA ALA A 88 -1.13 -7.14 -10.81
C ALA A 88 -2.01 -6.24 -11.70
N THR A 89 -2.55 -5.14 -11.17
CA THR A 89 -3.30 -4.16 -11.95
C THR A 89 -2.47 -3.60 -13.09
N ALA A 90 -1.22 -3.20 -12.85
CA ALA A 90 -0.33 -2.72 -13.89
C ALA A 90 -0.10 -3.75 -15.01
N VAL A 91 -0.02 -5.04 -14.69
CA VAL A 91 0.05 -6.10 -15.71
C VAL A 91 -1.26 -6.25 -16.47
N SER A 92 -2.41 -6.28 -15.76
CA SER A 92 -3.72 -6.42 -16.38
C SER A 92 -4.07 -5.27 -17.34
N GLU A 93 -3.56 -4.07 -17.05
CA GLU A 93 -3.76 -2.86 -17.86
C GLU A 93 -2.72 -2.72 -18.98
N GLY A 94 -1.75 -3.64 -19.08
CA GLY A 94 -0.68 -3.58 -20.09
C GLY A 94 0.43 -2.56 -19.80
N ASN A 95 0.45 -1.97 -18.60
CA ASN A 95 1.49 -1.05 -18.14
C ASN A 95 2.79 -1.78 -17.73
N ALA A 96 2.72 -3.09 -17.48
CA ALA A 96 3.87 -3.94 -17.19
C ALA A 96 3.68 -5.35 -17.81
N THR A 97 4.79 -6.05 -18.07
CA THR A 97 4.73 -7.46 -18.47
C THR A 97 4.72 -8.39 -17.26
N GLU A 98 4.17 -9.60 -17.41
CA GLU A 98 4.23 -10.64 -16.36
C GLU A 98 5.68 -10.90 -15.87
N TYR A 99 6.66 -10.82 -16.79
CA TYR A 99 8.09 -11.00 -16.47
C TYR A 99 8.66 -9.89 -15.58
N VAL A 100 8.39 -8.62 -15.93
CA VAL A 100 8.85 -7.46 -15.14
C VAL A 100 8.20 -7.48 -13.75
N ALA A 101 6.90 -7.78 -13.69
CA ALA A 101 6.17 -7.88 -12.43
C ALA A 101 6.69 -9.01 -11.54
N GLY A 102 6.94 -10.20 -12.10
CA GLY A 102 7.54 -11.31 -11.37
C GLY A 102 8.92 -10.97 -10.80
N THR A 103 9.77 -10.32 -11.61
CA THR A 103 11.11 -9.89 -11.19
C THR A 103 11.06 -8.87 -10.05
N LEU A 104 10.15 -7.90 -10.12
CA LEU A 104 9.95 -6.92 -9.06
C LEU A 104 9.48 -7.57 -7.76
N VAL A 105 8.51 -8.48 -7.83
CA VAL A 105 7.98 -9.17 -6.64
C VAL A 105 9.04 -10.07 -6.01
N ASP A 106 9.86 -10.75 -6.81
CA ASP A 106 10.99 -11.53 -6.30
C ASP A 106 11.99 -10.62 -5.56
N ALA A 107 12.30 -9.44 -6.11
CA ALA A 107 13.16 -8.48 -5.44
C ALA A 107 12.56 -7.96 -4.12
N LEU A 108 11.23 -7.76 -4.06
CA LEU A 108 10.54 -7.38 -2.82
C LEU A 108 10.60 -8.51 -1.77
N ILE A 109 10.42 -9.77 -2.18
CA ILE A 109 10.57 -10.93 -1.28
C ILE A 109 11.98 -11.03 -0.72
N ASP A 110 13.00 -10.72 -1.53
CA ASP A 110 14.40 -10.73 -1.10
C ASP A 110 14.73 -9.66 -0.04
N THR A 111 13.81 -8.74 0.27
CA THR A 111 13.95 -7.74 1.37
C THR A 111 13.45 -8.23 2.74
N ASP A 112 13.21 -9.54 2.90
CA ASP A 112 12.58 -10.17 4.08
C ASP A 112 11.11 -9.76 4.32
N ALA A 113 10.49 -9.06 3.36
CA ALA A 113 9.07 -8.73 3.41
C ALA A 113 8.20 -9.98 3.25
N ARG A 114 7.12 -10.07 4.05
CA ARG A 114 6.21 -11.23 4.05
C ARG A 114 5.10 -11.05 3.03
N TYR A 115 5.21 -11.76 1.91
CA TYR A 115 4.19 -11.80 0.86
C TYR A 115 3.46 -13.14 0.81
N PRO A 116 2.21 -13.18 0.28
CA PRO A 116 1.39 -14.38 0.16
C PRO A 116 1.81 -15.34 -0.96
N CYS A 117 2.92 -15.07 -1.64
CA CYS A 117 3.50 -15.92 -2.67
C CYS A 117 5.01 -16.08 -2.45
N ALA A 118 5.56 -17.22 -2.85
CA ALA A 118 7.01 -17.42 -2.85
C ALA A 118 7.65 -16.86 -4.12
N ARG A 119 8.98 -16.80 -4.12
CA ARG A 119 9.80 -16.42 -5.28
C ARG A 119 9.37 -17.20 -6.52
N GLY A 120 9.20 -16.51 -7.65
CA GLY A 120 8.78 -17.06 -8.93
C GLY A 120 7.29 -17.41 -9.03
N GLN A 121 6.50 -17.20 -7.97
CA GLN A 121 5.09 -17.61 -7.93
C GLN A 121 4.09 -16.46 -8.06
N PHE A 122 4.56 -15.22 -8.27
CA PHE A 122 3.69 -14.05 -8.35
C PHE A 122 2.56 -14.22 -9.38
N VAL A 123 2.88 -14.58 -10.63
CA VAL A 123 1.90 -14.68 -11.71
C VAL A 123 0.85 -15.76 -11.41
N SER A 124 1.30 -16.94 -10.96
CA SER A 124 0.38 -18.03 -10.59
C SER A 124 -0.52 -17.64 -9.42
N TRP A 125 0.03 -16.96 -8.42
CA TRP A 125 -0.72 -16.47 -7.26
C TRP A 125 -1.75 -15.42 -7.68
N ALA A 126 -1.38 -14.47 -8.54
CA ALA A 126 -2.26 -13.41 -9.00
C ALA A 126 -3.47 -13.97 -9.78
N LYS A 127 -3.24 -14.93 -10.70
CA LYS A 127 -4.30 -15.63 -11.44
C LYS A 127 -5.23 -16.42 -10.51
N GLN A 128 -4.69 -17.14 -9.52
CA GLN A 128 -5.50 -17.89 -8.54
C GLN A 128 -6.39 -16.98 -7.68
N ASN A 129 -5.99 -15.72 -7.48
CA ASN A 129 -6.74 -14.73 -6.71
C ASN A 129 -7.60 -13.81 -7.58
N GLY A 130 -7.70 -14.09 -8.90
CA GLY A 130 -8.50 -13.29 -9.84
C GLY A 130 -7.98 -11.86 -10.02
N LEU A 131 -6.67 -11.65 -9.85
CA LEU A 131 -6.01 -10.35 -10.04
C LEU A 131 -5.43 -10.19 -11.45
N LEU A 132 -5.27 -11.28 -12.20
CA LEU A 132 -4.82 -11.38 -13.60
C LEU A 132 -5.71 -12.36 -14.37
#